data_AF-A0AAD4QRB4-F1
#
_entry.id   AF-A0AAD4QRB4-F1
#
_cell.length_a   1.000
_cell.length_b   1.000
_cell.length_c   1.000
_cell.angle_alpha   90.00
_cell.angle_beta   90.00
_cell.angle_gamma   90.00
#
_symmetry.space_group_name_H-M   'P 1'
#
loop_
_entity.id
_entity.type
_entity.pdbx_description
1 polymer ?
#
loop_
_entity_poly.entity_id
_entity_poly.type
_entity_poly.pdbx_seq_one_letter_code
_entity_poly.pdbx_strand_id
1 'polypeptide(L)'
;MEVYLEWVCKAWSAISPELIKKSFKVCGIITATDGSEDDLIHSMKPEGSVPSARDLLRKARGSEVQLLIQEELDEEEEYNNGYESNAEIE
;
A
#
# COMPACT_ATOMS: atom_id res chain seq x y z
N MET A 1 26.79 17.59 29.37
CA MET A 1 25.99 18.05 28.21
C MET A 1 24.64 18.45 28.78
N GLU A 2 24.30 19.74 28.77
CA GLU A 2 22.98 20.18 29.23
C GLU A 2 21.91 19.71 28.25
N VAL A 3 20.92 18.98 28.75
CA VAL A 3 19.78 18.53 27.94
C VAL A 3 18.73 19.62 27.96
N TYR A 4 18.74 20.47 26.93
CA TYR A 4 17.62 21.38 26.68
C TYR A 4 16.36 20.55 26.41
N LEU A 5 15.20 21.03 26.89
CA LEU A 5 13.89 20.38 26.71
C LEU A 5 13.74 19.01 27.42
N GLU A 6 14.33 18.84 28.60
CA GLU A 6 14.17 17.61 29.41
C GLU A 6 12.70 17.19 29.60
N TRP A 7 11.77 18.16 29.64
CA TRP A 7 10.33 17.90 29.69
C TRP A 7 9.81 17.11 28.47
N VAL A 8 10.36 17.34 27.27
CA VAL A 8 10.03 16.60 26.05
C VAL A 8 10.50 15.16 26.18
N CYS A 9 11.75 14.95 26.63
CA CYS A 9 12.31 13.61 26.82
C CYS A 9 11.52 12.82 27.87
N LYS A 10 11.18 13.46 28.99
CA LYS A 10 10.34 12.87 30.04
C LYS A 10 8.94 12.53 29.53
N ALA A 11 8.32 13.41 28.76
CA ALA A 11 7.00 13.16 28.16
C ALA A 11 7.01 11.95 27.22
N TRP A 12 7.99 11.87 26.30
CA TRP A 12 8.12 10.70 25.42
C TRP A 12 8.42 9.41 26.17
N SER A 13 9.26 9.46 27.20
CA SER A 13 9.61 8.29 28.03
C SER A 13 8.43 7.78 28.86
N ALA A 14 7.45 8.63 29.17
CA ALA A 14 6.24 8.25 29.89
C ALA A 14 5.21 7.52 29.01
N ILE A 15 5.35 7.58 27.68
CA ILE A 15 4.46 6.90 26.73
C ILE A 15 5.00 5.49 26.48
N SER A 16 4.15 4.48 26.62
CA SER A 16 4.60 3.11 26.35
C SER A 16 4.93 2.92 24.85
N PRO A 17 5.99 2.17 24.52
CA PRO A 17 6.32 1.88 23.12
C PRO A 17 5.16 1.25 22.35
N GLU A 18 4.35 0.42 23.02
CA GLU A 18 3.18 -0.22 22.43
C GLU A 18 2.08 0.78 22.09
N LEU A 19 1.89 1.84 22.88
CA LEU A 19 0.95 2.90 22.56
C LEU A 19 1.40 3.69 21.33
N ILE A 20 2.70 3.96 21.20
CA ILE A 20 3.28 4.63 20.02
C ILE A 20 3.05 3.78 18.77
N LYS A 21 3.43 2.49 18.81
CA LYS A 21 3.21 1.55 17.70
C LYS A 21 1.74 1.47 17.31
N LYS A 22 0.84 1.35 18.29
CA LYS A 22 -0.59 1.30 18.05
C LYS A 22 -1.08 2.58 17.36
N SER A 23 -0.67 3.76 17.83
CA SER A 23 -1.01 5.04 17.19
C SER A 23 -0.56 5.09 15.74
N PHE A 24 0.66 4.64 15.45
CA PHE A 24 1.19 4.63 14.09
C PHE A 24 0.42 3.65 13.20
N LYS A 25 0.02 2.49 13.75
CA LYS A 25 -0.78 1.48 13.05
C LYS A 25 -2.17 2.00 12.71
N VAL A 26 -2.88 2.58 13.68
CA VAL A 26 -4.25 3.07 13.45
C VAL A 26 -4.31 4.32 12.57
N CYS A 27 -3.20 5.05 12.44
CA CYS A 27 -3.03 6.14 11.48
C CYS A 27 -2.55 5.67 10.10
N GLY A 28 -2.33 4.37 9.87
CA GLY A 28 -1.88 3.84 8.58
C GLY A 28 -0.42 4.14 8.23
N ILE A 29 0.43 4.46 9.21
CA ILE A 29 1.85 4.83 8.99
C ILE A 29 2.74 3.59 8.85
N ILE A 30 2.45 2.54 9.62
CA ILE A 30 3.24 1.29 9.67
C ILE A 30 2.39 0.05 9.36
N THR A 31 1.31 0.24 8.60
CA THR A 31 0.46 -0.86 8.10
C THR A 31 1.08 -1.52 6.87
N ALA A 32 0.75 -2.79 6.65
CA ALA A 32 1.20 -3.56 5.50
C ALA A 32 0.73 -2.94 4.19
N THR A 33 1.61 -2.93 3.18
CA THR A 33 1.34 -2.32 1.87
C THR A 33 0.42 -3.16 0.99
N ASP A 34 0.32 -4.46 1.25
CA ASP A 34 -0.59 -5.38 0.57
C ASP A 34 -2.07 -5.18 0.95
N GLY A 35 -2.33 -4.36 1.96
CA GLY A 35 -3.67 -4.06 2.46
C GLY A 35 -4.23 -5.07 3.45
N SER A 36 -3.44 -6.05 3.90
CA SER A 36 -3.84 -7.06 4.89
C SER A 36 -4.20 -6.47 6.26
N GLU A 37 -3.79 -5.22 6.53
CA GLU A 37 -3.99 -4.52 7.80
C GLU A 37 -4.80 -3.22 7.66
N ASP A 38 -5.45 -2.98 6.52
CA ASP A 38 -6.24 -1.77 6.29
C ASP A 38 -7.44 -1.64 7.25
N ASP A 39 -7.93 -2.75 7.78
CA ASP A 39 -8.99 -2.80 8.80
C ASP A 39 -8.56 -2.22 10.16
N LEU A 40 -7.25 -2.13 10.40
CA LEU A 40 -6.69 -1.54 11.61
C LEU A 40 -6.73 0.00 11.57
N ILE A 41 -6.82 0.60 10.37
CA ILE A 41 -6.80 2.06 10.19
C ILE A 41 -8.10 2.65 10.73
N HIS A 42 -7.99 3.50 11.76
CA HIS A 42 -9.14 3.96 12.52
C HIS A 42 -10.16 4.74 11.69
N SER A 43 -9.69 5.59 10.77
CA SER A 43 -10.57 6.39 9.90
C SER A 43 -11.37 5.54 8.92
N MET A 44 -10.94 4.30 8.64
CA MET A 44 -11.56 3.38 7.68
C MET A 44 -12.47 2.33 8.33
N LYS A 45 -12.57 2.32 9.66
CA LYS A 45 -13.50 1.45 10.39
C LYS A 45 -14.95 1.81 10.08
N PRO A 46 -15.93 0.92 10.32
CA PRO A 46 -17.35 1.22 10.10
C PRO A 46 -17.84 2.51 10.77
N GLU A 47 -17.34 2.78 11.97
CA GLU A 47 -17.60 3.97 12.79
C GLU A 47 -16.60 5.12 12.55
N GLY A 48 -15.65 4.95 11.62
CA GLY A 48 -14.62 5.92 11.28
C GLY A 48 -15.12 7.08 10.44
N SER A 49 -14.25 8.06 10.21
CA SER A 49 -14.59 9.27 9.45
C SER A 49 -14.72 9.03 7.94
N VAL A 50 -14.06 8.01 7.40
CA VAL A 50 -14.05 7.67 5.96
C VAL A 50 -14.08 6.14 5.73
N PRO A 51 -15.16 5.43 6.12
CA PRO A 51 -15.21 3.96 6.02
C PRO A 51 -15.04 3.42 4.59
N SER A 52 -15.47 4.19 3.59
CA SER A 52 -15.37 3.82 2.17
C SER A 52 -13.94 3.86 1.61
N ALA A 53 -12.99 4.53 2.29
CA ALA A 53 -11.62 4.66 1.81
C ALA A 53 -10.90 3.30 1.69
N ARG A 54 -11.26 2.31 2.53
CA ARG A 54 -10.71 0.95 2.45
C ARG A 54 -10.99 0.29 1.10
N ASP A 55 -12.22 0.42 0.61
CA ASP A 55 -12.61 -0.17 -0.68
C ASP A 55 -11.93 0.54 -1.85
N LEU A 56 -11.74 1.85 -1.74
CA LEU A 56 -11.01 2.64 -2.74
C LEU A 56 -9.53 2.24 -2.78
N LEU A 57 -8.87 2.09 -1.62
CA LEU A 57 -7.48 1.63 -1.53
C LEU A 57 -7.30 0.22 -2.09
N ARG A 58 -8.22 -0.70 -1.76
CA ARG A 58 -8.21 -2.05 -2.31
C ARG A 58 -8.34 -2.06 -3.83
N LYS A 59 -9.22 -1.23 -4.40
CA LYS A 59 -9.35 -1.06 -5.86
C LYS A 59 -8.08 -0.49 -6.48
N ALA A 60 -7.47 0.51 -5.86
CA ALA A 60 -6.23 1.13 -6.33
C ALA A 60 -5.05 0.15 -6.37
N ARG A 61 -4.93 -0.73 -5.37
CA ARG A 61 -3.92 -1.82 -5.41
C ARG A 61 -4.23 -2.86 -6.49
N GLY A 62 -5.51 -3.17 -6.70
CA GLY A 62 -5.95 -4.04 -7.80
C GLY A 62 -5.62 -3.48 -9.18
N SER A 63 -5.64 -2.15 -9.38
CA SER A 63 -5.22 -1.54 -10.65
C SER A 63 -3.72 -1.62 -10.91
N GLU A 64 -2.88 -1.70 -9.88
CA GLU A 64 -1.44 -1.93 -10.02
C GLU A 64 -1.15 -3.36 -10.52
N VAL A 65 -1.90 -4.35 -10.01
CA VAL A 65 -1.91 -5.72 -10.55
C VAL A 65 -2.43 -5.74 -11.98
N GLN A 66 -3.41 -4.91 -12.32
CA GLN A 66 -3.92 -4.79 -13.69
C GLN A 66 -2.90 -4.21 -14.66
N LEU A 67 -2.09 -3.23 -14.21
CA LEU A 67 -0.99 -2.65 -14.99
C LEU A 67 0.15 -3.67 -15.19
N LEU A 68 0.53 -4.40 -14.13
CA LEU A 68 1.55 -5.45 -14.23
C LEU A 68 1.11 -6.61 -15.14
N ILE A 69 -0.16 -7.04 -15.03
CA ILE A 69 -0.74 -8.06 -15.94
C ILE A 69 -0.78 -7.53 -17.37
N GLN A 70 -1.09 -6.25 -17.59
CA GLN A 70 -1.10 -5.67 -18.93
C GLN A 70 0.31 -5.60 -19.53
N GLU A 71 1.33 -5.15 -18.76
CA GLU A 71 2.73 -5.16 -19.23
C GLU A 71 3.19 -6.59 -19.59
N GLU A 72 2.87 -7.58 -18.76
CA GLU A 72 3.27 -8.99 -19.01
C GLU A 72 2.55 -9.58 -20.23
N LEU A 73 1.26 -9.23 -20.45
CA LEU A 73 0.51 -9.63 -21.65
C LEU A 73 1.01 -8.93 -22.92
N ASP A 74 1.35 -7.64 -22.84
CA ASP A 74 1.88 -6.87 -23.96
C ASP A 74 3.28 -7.40 -24.38
N GLU A 75 4.11 -7.82 -23.42
CA GLU A 75 5.40 -8.49 -23.67
C GLU A 75 5.23 -9.88 -24.32
N GLU A 76 4.23 -10.68 -23.90
CA GLU A 76 3.95 -11.98 -24.52
C GLU A 76 3.38 -11.85 -25.95
N GLU A 77 2.52 -10.85 -26.22
CA GLU A 77 2.00 -10.59 -27.56
C GLU A 77 3.11 -10.13 -28.53
N GLU A 78 4.07 -9.32 -28.07
CA GLU A 78 5.24 -8.93 -28.87
C GLU A 78 6.08 -10.15 -29.28
N TYR A 79 6.24 -11.12 -28.38
CA TYR A 79 7.00 -12.35 -28.65
C TYR A 79 6.26 -13.30 -29.61
N ASN A 80 4.92 -13.31 -29.60
CA ASN A 80 4.10 -14.23 -30.38
C ASN A 80 3.79 -13.74 -31.80
N ASN A 81 3.95 -12.44 -32.08
CA ASN A 81 3.71 -11.84 -33.40
C ASN A 81 4.92 -11.90 -34.36
N GLY A 82 5.95 -12.70 -34.03
CA GLY A 82 7.24 -12.69 -34.70
C GLY A 82 7.41 -13.50 -36.00
N TYR A 83 6.42 -14.28 -36.48
CA TYR A 83 6.54 -15.00 -37.76
C TYR A 83 5.17 -15.28 -38.40
N GLU A 84 4.69 -14.37 -39.25
CA GLU A 84 3.84 -14.79 -40.38
C GLU A 84 4.75 -15.32 -41.48
N SER A 85 4.69 -16.63 -41.72
CA SER A 85 5.46 -17.28 -42.78
C SER A 85 5.06 -16.68 -44.13
N ASN A 86 6.02 -16.12 -44.85
CA ASN A 86 5.81 -15.67 -46.22
C ASN A 86 5.61 -16.90 -47.12
N ALA A 87 4.37 -17.38 -47.22
CA ALA A 87 4.00 -18.41 -48.18
C ALA A 87 4.03 -17.77 -49.58
N GLU A 88 5.04 -18.15 -50.36
CA GLU A 88 5.13 -17.87 -51.79
C GLU A 88 3.84 -18.27 -52.49
N ILE A 89 3.14 -17.31 -53.10
CA ILE A 89 2.18 -17.58 -54.17
C ILE A 89 2.43 -16.59 -55.32
N GLU A 90 2.94 -17.19 -56.40
CA GLU A 90 3.09 -16.77 -57.81
C GLU A 90 4.15 -15.74 -58.21
#